data_AF-A0AAW9KPX3-F1
#
_entry.id   AF-A0AAW9KPX3-F1
#
_cell.length_a   1.000
_cell.length_b   1.000
_cell.length_c   1.000
_cell.angle_alpha   90.00
_cell.angle_beta   90.00
_cell.angle_gamma   90.00
#
_symmetry.space_group_name_H-M   'P 1'
#
loop_
_entity.id
_entity.type
_entity.pdbx_description
1 polymer ?
#
loop_
_entity_poly.entity_id
_entity_poly.type
_entity_poly.pdbx_seq_one_letter_code
_entity_poly.pdbx_strand_id
1 'polypeptide(L)' 'VEYGVKIPEVVSAVQENVKKTVEAMTGLKVDSVNINVQSIYLKKTEKEESKEN' A
#
# COMPACT_ATOMS: atom_id res chain seq x y z
N VAL A 1 -17.88 10.03 7.17
CA VAL A 1 -16.46 10.24 7.48
C VAL A 1 -15.63 9.24 6.69
N GLU A 2 -15.50 9.45 5.39
CA GLU A 2 -14.54 8.69 4.58
C GLU A 2 -13.19 9.39 4.68
N TYR A 3 -12.43 9.06 5.72
CA TYR A 3 -11.09 9.57 5.89
C TYR A 3 -10.13 8.77 5.03
N GLY A 4 -9.82 9.28 3.83
CA GLY A 4 -8.63 8.95 3.04
C GLY A 4 -8.26 7.47 2.88
N VAL A 5 -7.01 7.23 2.48
CA VAL A 5 -6.45 5.88 2.33
C VAL A 5 -5.70 5.50 3.61
N LYS A 6 -6.04 4.34 4.19
CA LYS A 6 -5.36 3.80 5.37
C LYS A 6 -3.99 3.28 4.97
N ILE A 7 -2.93 3.91 5.47
CA ILE A 7 -1.54 3.49 5.26
C ILE A 7 -1.33 1.99 5.57
N PRO A 8 -1.86 1.42 6.68
CA PRO A 8 -1.70 -0.01 6.96
C PRO A 8 -2.29 -0.93 5.88
N GLU A 9 -3.38 -0.50 5.26
CA GLU A 9 -4.07 -1.26 4.21
C GLU A 9 -3.25 -1.26 2.91
N VAL A 10 -2.69 -0.12 2.55
CA VAL A 10 -1.77 0.00 1.40
C VAL A 10 -0.52 -0.84 1.62
N VAL A 11 0.07 -0.79 2.81
CA VAL A 11 1.27 -1.56 3.14
C VAL A 11 0.99 -3.07 3.02
N SER A 12 -0.18 -3.52 3.52
CA SER A 12 -0.59 -4.91 3.40
C SER A 12 -0.76 -5.35 1.95
N ALA A 13 -1.40 -4.52 1.13
CA ALA A 13 -1.57 -4.79 -0.30
C ALA A 13 -0.23 -4.85 -1.04
N VAL A 14 0.70 -3.95 -0.74
CA VAL A 14 2.05 -3.96 -1.34
C VAL A 14 2.83 -5.21 -0.94
N GLN A 15 2.79 -5.61 0.34
CA GLN A 15 3.45 -6.82 0.82
C GLN A 15 2.95 -8.08 0.11
N GLU A 16 1.64 -8.22 -0.03
CA GLU A 16 1.03 -9.35 -0.72
C GLU A 16 1.41 -9.39 -2.20
N ASN A 17 1.40 -8.23 -2.86
CA ASN A 17 1.70 -8.16 -4.28
C ASN A 17 3.18 -8.47 -4.58
N VAL A 18 4.09 -7.99 -3.75
CA VAL A 18 5.52 -8.34 -3.83
C VAL A 18 5.72 -9.83 -3.61
N LYS A 19 5.09 -10.40 -2.59
CA LYS A 19 5.16 -11.84 -2.31
C LYS A 19 4.71 -12.66 -3.51
N LYS A 20 3.50 -12.41 -4.03
CA LYS A 20 2.94 -13.10 -5.19
C LYS A 20 3.83 -13.00 -6.43
N THR A 21 4.39 -11.81 -6.67
CA THR A 21 5.26 -11.57 -7.83
C THR A 21 6.55 -12.38 -7.73
N VAL A 22 7.19 -12.40 -6.55
CA VAL A 22 8.44 -13.16 -6.33
C VAL A 22 8.17 -14.67 -6.39
N GLU A 23 7.06 -15.14 -5.82
CA GLU A 23 6.62 -16.53 -5.94
C GLU A 23 6.38 -16.92 -7.41
N ALA A 24 5.73 -16.05 -8.20
CA ALA A 24 5.50 -16.29 -9.62
C ALA A 24 6.78 -16.26 -10.47
N MET A 25 7.72 -15.37 -10.16
CA MET A 25 9.01 -15.27 -10.88
C MET A 25 9.92 -16.46 -10.61
N THR A 26 9.94 -16.97 -9.37
CA THR A 26 10.87 -18.02 -8.94
C THR A 26 10.26 -19.41 -8.92
N GLY A 27 8.93 -19.51 -8.90
CA GLY A 27 8.22 -20.77 -8.68
C GLY A 27 8.42 -21.36 -7.27
N LEU A 28 9.02 -20.61 -6.35
CA LEU A 28 9.28 -21.01 -4.97
C LEU A 28 8.29 -20.34 -4.03
N LYS A 29 8.01 -20.99 -2.91
CA LYS A 29 7.15 -20.44 -1.86
C LYS A 29 7.95 -19.45 -1.02
N VAL A 30 7.47 -18.22 -0.89
CA VAL A 30 8.16 -17.17 -0.12
C VAL A 30 7.67 -17.23 1.32
N ASP A 31 8.60 -17.42 2.27
CA ASP A 31 8.26 -17.48 3.69
C ASP A 31 7.91 -16.09 4.23
N SER A 32 8.83 -15.13 4.07
CA SER A 32 8.72 -13.78 4.63
C SER A 32 9.30 -12.72 3.68
N VAL A 33 8.72 -11.51 3.69
CA VAL A 33 9.19 -10.35 2.92
C VAL A 33 9.39 -9.18 3.88
N ASN A 34 10.57 -8.55 3.84
CA ASN A 34 10.86 -7.36 4.64
C ASN A 34 10.80 -6.10 3.75
N ILE A 35 9.89 -5.18 4.06
CA ILE A 35 9.65 -3.97 3.27
C ILE A 35 9.79 -2.75 4.17
N ASN A 36 10.68 -1.83 3.81
CA ASN A 36 10.85 -0.56 4.49
C ASN A 36 10.28 0.58 3.62
N VAL A 37 9.27 1.29 4.12
CA VAL A 37 8.65 2.43 3.44
C VAL A 37 9.33 3.71 3.92
N GLN A 38 10.11 4.36 3.05
CA GLN A 38 10.90 5.54 3.41
C GLN A 38 10.08 6.84 3.35
N SER A 39 9.37 7.08 2.24
CA SER A 39 8.65 8.32 1.99
C SER A 39 7.30 8.03 1.35
N ILE A 40 6.26 8.68 1.83
CA ILE A 40 4.90 8.56 1.30
C ILE A 40 4.56 9.88 0.61
N TYR A 41 4.47 9.83 -0.72
CA TYR A 41 4.04 10.97 -1.51
C TYR A 41 2.55 10.85 -1.78
N LEU A 42 1.74 11.63 -1.07
CA LEU A 42 0.36 11.83 -1.47
C LEU A 42 0.38 12.75 -2.69
N LYS A 43 0.06 12.21 -3.87
CA LYS A 43 -0.36 13.07 -4.97
C LYS A 43 -1.59 13.81 -4.45
N LYS A 44 -1.48 15.13 -4.36
CA LYS A 44 -2.59 16.03 -4.04
C LYS A 44 -3.57 15.93 -5.22
N THR A 45 -4.40 14.88 -5.24
CA THR A 45 -5.58 14.86 -6.09
C THR A 45 -6.54 15.89 -5.49
N GLU A 46 -6.80 16.95 -6.25
CA GLU A 46 -7.91 17.86 -6.01
C GLU A 46 -9.20 17.03 -5.87
N LYS A 47 -9.61 16.83 -4.62
CA LYS A 47 -10.87 16.30 -4.07
C LYS A 47 -10.49 15.93 -2.63
N GLU A 48 -10.74 16.76 -1.64
CA GLU A 48 -12.07 17.01 -1.10
C GLU A 48 -12.20 18.45 -0.56
N GLU A 49 -12.87 19.32 -1.32
CA GLU A 49 -13.78 20.28 -0.71
C GLU A 49 -15.00 19.49 -0.25
N SER A 50 -15.15 19.24 1.06
CA SER A 50 -16.42 19.40 1.77
C SER A 50 -16.37 18.88 3.22
N LYS A 51 -16.87 19.75 4.10
CA LYS A 51 -17.27 19.58 5.52
C LYS A 51 -16.19 19.79 6.57
N GLU A 52 -16.18 20.98 7.17
CA GLU A 52 -16.87 21.15 8.47
C GLU A 52 -17.31 22.61 8.67
N ASN A 53 -18.40 22.78 9.42
CA ASN A 53 -19.16 24.00 9.70
C ASN A 53 -18.32 25.11 10.37
#